data_AF-A0A830EXL5-F1
#
_entry.id   AF-A0A830EXL5-F1
#
_cell.length_a   1.000
_cell.length_b   1.000
_cell.length_c   1.000
_cell.angle_alpha   90.00
_cell.angle_beta   90.00
_cell.angle_gamma   90.00
#
_symmetry.space_group_name_H-M   'P 1'
#
loop_
_entity.id
_entity.type
_entity.pdbx_description
1 polymer ?
#
loop_
_entity_poly.entity_id
_entity_poly.type
_entity_poly.pdbx_seq_one_letter_code
_entity_poly.pdbx_strand_id
1 'polypeptide(L)'
;MTGIDKTEDDSDNVGSQLSSAYGEYSRVARQSRELDALETAGSFYVAAARIGMVESLRLPDENRQPDASTANKLFFAQAVREFLLGSLCFRLAECDDRCQRHCEQGVAIMADARDALYDDPAEIGLGHEIIGDFRLVADFDNY
;
A
#
# COMPACT_ATOMS: atom_id res chain seq x y z
N MET A 1 26.90 -31.42 18.65
CA MET A 1 27.39 -30.11 19.12
C MET A 1 28.25 -29.55 18.00
N THR A 2 27.91 -28.51 17.28
CA THR A 2 26.94 -27.41 17.50
C THR A 2 26.49 -26.93 16.12
N GLY A 3 25.17 -26.81 15.94
CA GLY A 3 24.59 -26.16 14.76
C GLY A 3 24.91 -24.67 14.80
N ILE A 4 25.28 -24.13 13.64
CA ILE A 4 25.34 -22.69 13.44
C ILE A 4 23.99 -22.28 12.87
N ASP A 5 23.36 -21.45 13.68
CA ASP A 5 22.07 -20.80 13.55
C ASP A 5 21.93 -20.15 12.17
N LYS A 6 20.82 -20.43 11.49
CA LYS A 6 20.41 -19.67 10.32
C LYS A 6 19.78 -18.40 10.86
N THR A 7 20.43 -17.26 10.61
CA THR A 7 19.76 -15.96 10.67
C THR A 7 18.66 -15.95 9.60
N GLU A 8 17.47 -16.36 10.02
CA GLU A 8 16.24 -16.18 9.27
C GLU A 8 15.90 -14.70 9.19
N ASP A 9 15.43 -14.35 8.01
CA ASP A 9 15.08 -13.03 7.51
C ASP A 9 13.92 -12.45 8.35
N ASP A 10 14.19 -11.41 9.14
CA ASP A 10 13.19 -10.73 9.99
C ASP A 10 12.15 -9.92 9.17
N SER A 11 12.14 -10.04 7.84
CA SER A 11 11.18 -9.37 6.95
C SER A 11 9.76 -9.94 7.02
N ASP A 12 9.58 -11.14 7.58
CA ASP A 12 8.30 -11.84 7.61
C ASP A 12 7.42 -11.54 8.83
N ASN A 13 7.95 -10.86 9.85
CA ASN A 13 7.25 -10.69 11.14
C ASN A 13 6.17 -9.58 11.13
N VAL A 14 6.20 -8.66 10.15
CA VAL A 14 5.18 -7.60 10.00
C VAL A 14 3.86 -8.17 9.46
N GLY A 15 3.90 -9.34 8.79
CA GLY A 15 2.71 -9.98 8.22
C GLY A 15 1.71 -10.52 9.25
N SER A 16 2.07 -10.56 10.53
CA SER A 16 1.32 -11.22 11.62
C SER A 16 0.19 -10.36 12.23
N GLN A 17 0.16 -9.05 11.97
CA GLN A 17 -0.77 -8.12 12.65
C GLN A 17 -1.90 -7.55 11.79
N LEU A 18 -1.91 -7.79 10.47
CA LEU A 18 -3.00 -7.35 9.61
C LEU A 18 -4.20 -8.28 9.76
N SER A 19 -5.42 -7.75 9.64
CA SER A 19 -6.60 -8.61 9.74
C SER A 19 -6.56 -9.73 8.71
N SER A 20 -7.20 -10.86 9.04
CA SER A 20 -7.38 -11.96 8.10
C SER A 20 -7.99 -11.48 6.78
N ALA A 21 -8.81 -10.42 6.81
CA ALA A 21 -9.40 -9.81 5.64
C ALA A 21 -8.31 -9.16 4.75
N TYR A 22 -7.45 -8.28 5.28
CA TYR A 22 -6.38 -7.67 4.48
C TYR A 22 -5.56 -8.73 3.72
N GLY A 23 -5.09 -9.74 4.43
CA GLY A 23 -4.28 -10.82 3.86
C GLY A 23 -5.03 -11.62 2.81
N GLU A 24 -6.32 -11.89 3.04
CA GLU A 24 -7.18 -12.60 2.10
C GLU A 24 -7.41 -11.80 0.82
N TYR A 25 -7.78 -10.52 0.90
CA TYR A 25 -8.00 -9.67 -0.27
C TYR A 25 -6.70 -9.52 -1.08
N SER A 26 -5.56 -9.28 -0.43
CA SER A 26 -4.25 -9.19 -1.09
C SER A 26 -3.86 -10.50 -1.79
N ARG A 27 -4.15 -11.65 -1.15
CA ARG A 27 -3.92 -12.97 -1.76
C ARG A 27 -4.80 -13.19 -3.00
N VAL A 28 -6.10 -12.88 -2.91
CA VAL A 28 -7.03 -13.05 -4.04
C VAL A 28 -6.69 -12.09 -5.18
N ALA A 29 -6.22 -10.88 -4.89
CA ALA A 29 -5.72 -9.94 -5.88
C ALA A 29 -4.55 -10.51 -6.68
N ARG A 30 -3.54 -11.07 -5.98
CA ARG A 30 -2.38 -11.72 -6.61
C ARG A 30 -2.78 -12.90 -7.50
N GLN A 31 -3.66 -13.78 -7.01
CA GLN A 31 -4.16 -14.91 -7.78
C GLN A 31 -4.94 -14.45 -9.02
N SER A 32 -5.77 -13.43 -8.89
CA SER A 32 -6.53 -12.87 -10.02
C SER A 32 -5.59 -12.31 -11.08
N ARG A 33 -4.49 -11.64 -10.67
CA ARG A 33 -3.48 -11.12 -11.59
C ARG A 33 -2.72 -12.24 -12.31
N GLU A 34 -2.38 -13.32 -11.62
CA GLU A 34 -1.73 -14.50 -12.24
C GLU A 34 -2.62 -15.18 -13.29
N LEU A 35 -3.93 -15.06 -13.14
CA LEU A 35 -4.94 -15.56 -14.07
C LEU A 35 -5.35 -14.54 -15.15
N ASP A 36 -4.64 -13.41 -15.25
CA ASP A 36 -4.94 -12.30 -16.17
C ASP A 36 -6.34 -11.68 -15.99
N ALA A 37 -6.97 -11.90 -14.83
CA ALA A 37 -8.23 -11.26 -14.45
C ALA A 37 -7.97 -9.88 -13.84
N LEU A 38 -7.42 -8.97 -14.64
CA LEU A 38 -6.85 -7.69 -14.17
C LEU A 38 -7.87 -6.76 -13.52
N GLU A 39 -9.08 -6.60 -14.03
CA GLU A 39 -10.13 -5.78 -13.38
C GLU A 39 -10.49 -6.32 -11.98
N THR A 40 -10.58 -7.65 -11.87
CA THR A 40 -10.82 -8.34 -10.60
C THR A 40 -9.66 -8.13 -9.64
N ALA A 41 -8.41 -8.30 -10.12
CA ALA A 41 -7.21 -8.03 -9.34
C ALA A 41 -7.20 -6.60 -8.81
N GLY A 42 -7.52 -5.62 -9.66
CA GLY A 42 -7.62 -4.21 -9.29
C GLY A 42 -8.59 -3.97 -8.14
N SER A 43 -9.77 -4.58 -8.22
CA SER A 43 -10.81 -4.47 -7.19
C SER A 43 -10.37 -5.05 -5.84
N PHE A 44 -9.72 -6.22 -5.84
CA PHE A 44 -9.21 -6.85 -4.61
C PHE A 44 -8.02 -6.09 -4.01
N TYR A 45 -7.11 -5.57 -4.84
CA TYR A 45 -6.01 -4.72 -4.37
C TYR A 45 -6.51 -3.43 -3.72
N VAL A 46 -7.46 -2.73 -4.34
CA VAL A 46 -8.07 -1.52 -3.76
C VAL A 46 -8.80 -1.83 -2.46
N ALA A 47 -9.48 -2.97 -2.37
CA ALA A 47 -10.13 -3.41 -1.13
C ALA A 47 -9.13 -3.69 -0.01
N ALA A 48 -8.05 -4.43 -0.30
CA ALA A 48 -6.98 -4.70 0.65
C ALA A 48 -6.35 -3.39 1.15
N ALA A 49 -6.01 -2.49 0.24
CA ALA A 49 -5.45 -1.18 0.56
C ALA A 49 -6.35 -0.38 1.52
N ARG A 50 -7.65 -0.30 1.25
CA ARG A 50 -8.59 0.42 2.13
C ARG A 50 -8.66 -0.18 3.53
N ILE A 51 -8.64 -1.51 3.63
CA ILE A 51 -8.57 -2.21 4.93
C ILE A 51 -7.26 -1.85 5.64
N GLY A 52 -6.13 -1.95 4.96
CA GLY A 52 -4.81 -1.65 5.52
C GLY A 52 -4.67 -0.20 5.99
N MET A 53 -5.22 0.77 5.23
CA MET A 53 -5.25 2.17 5.64
C MET A 53 -6.08 2.36 6.92
N VAL A 54 -7.27 1.77 7.00
CA VAL A 54 -8.11 1.85 8.21
C VAL A 54 -7.42 1.20 9.41
N GLU A 55 -6.74 0.06 9.21
CA GLU A 55 -6.00 -0.62 10.26
C GLU A 55 -4.81 0.21 10.76
N SER A 56 -4.09 0.88 9.84
CA SER A 56 -2.98 1.77 10.20
C SER A 56 -3.43 2.96 11.06
N LEU A 57 -4.71 3.37 10.95
CA LEU A 57 -5.32 4.43 11.77
C LEU A 57 -5.91 3.93 13.10
N ARG A 58 -6.14 2.62 13.24
CA ARG A 58 -6.80 2.01 14.42
C ARG A 58 -5.83 1.51 15.49
N LEU A 59 -4.53 1.47 15.20
CA LEU A 59 -3.54 1.03 16.18
C LEU A 59 -3.50 2.07 17.32
N PRO A 60 -3.83 1.67 18.57
CA PRO A 60 -4.12 2.61 19.65
C PRO A 60 -2.89 3.45 20.00
N ASP A 61 -3.12 4.76 20.08
CA ASP A 61 -2.19 5.82 20.49
C ASP A 61 -1.77 5.72 21.99
N GLU A 62 -2.06 4.60 22.65
CA GLU A 62 -1.95 4.46 24.12
C GLU A 62 -0.54 4.14 24.63
N ASN A 63 0.41 3.86 23.74
CA ASN A 63 1.82 3.84 24.07
C ASN A 63 2.60 4.47 22.92
N ARG A 64 2.97 5.75 23.05
CA ARG A 64 4.08 6.35 22.29
C ARG A 64 5.40 5.67 22.65
N GLN A 65 5.50 4.37 22.38
CA GLN A 65 6.78 3.75 22.15
C GLN A 65 7.16 4.09 20.70
N PRO A 66 8.40 4.54 20.45
CA PRO A 66 8.83 4.99 19.12
C PRO A 66 8.72 3.89 18.03
N ASP A 67 8.62 2.62 18.42
CA ASP A 67 8.45 1.46 17.54
C ASP A 67 7.06 1.37 16.88
N ALA A 68 5.99 1.77 17.58
CA ALA A 68 4.62 1.76 17.08
C ALA A 68 4.43 2.74 15.90
N SER A 69 5.15 3.87 15.88
CA SER A 69 5.09 4.83 14.77
C SER A 69 5.67 4.24 13.48
N THR A 70 6.76 3.46 13.59
CA THR A 70 7.39 2.81 12.45
C THR A 70 6.53 1.68 11.91
N ALA A 71 5.94 0.85 12.78
CA ALA A 71 5.01 -0.20 12.37
C ALA A 71 3.79 0.38 11.63
N ASN A 72 3.20 1.46 12.15
CA ASN A 72 2.07 2.14 11.50
C ASN A 72 2.46 2.70 10.12
N LYS A 73 3.64 3.31 10.00
CA LYS A 73 4.18 3.80 8.72
C LYS A 73 4.40 2.66 7.72
N LEU A 74 4.90 1.51 8.16
CA LEU A 74 5.09 0.33 7.32
C LEU A 74 3.75 -0.24 6.83
N PHE A 75 2.74 -0.34 7.71
CA PHE A 75 1.40 -0.77 7.31
C PHE A 75 0.75 0.19 6.32
N PHE A 76 0.87 1.49 6.57
CA PHE A 76 0.39 2.51 5.65
C PHE A 76 1.09 2.42 4.29
N ALA A 77 2.42 2.29 4.27
CA ALA A 77 3.19 2.12 3.03
C ALA A 77 2.77 0.87 2.26
N GLN A 78 2.52 -0.25 2.96
CA GLN A 78 2.02 -1.47 2.33
C GLN A 78 0.63 -1.26 1.72
N ALA A 79 -0.28 -0.59 2.43
CA ALA A 79 -1.61 -0.28 1.93
C ALA A 79 -1.59 0.65 0.71
N VAL A 80 -0.72 1.67 0.71
CA VAL A 80 -0.50 2.56 -0.44
C VAL A 80 0.02 1.79 -1.65
N ARG A 81 0.96 0.86 -1.45
CA ARG A 81 1.45 -0.02 -2.51
C ARG A 81 0.31 -0.85 -3.13
N GLU A 82 -0.53 -1.47 -2.31
CA GLU A 82 -1.68 -2.22 -2.81
C GLU A 82 -2.64 -1.30 -3.59
N PHE A 83 -2.82 -0.06 -3.16
CA PHE A 83 -3.67 0.92 -3.84
C PHE A 83 -3.14 1.30 -5.23
N LEU A 84 -1.82 1.50 -5.34
CA LEU A 84 -1.15 1.76 -6.62
C LEU A 84 -1.23 0.55 -7.55
N LEU A 85 -0.97 -0.66 -7.03
CA LEU A 85 -1.12 -1.90 -7.80
C LEU A 85 -2.55 -2.09 -8.31
N GLY A 86 -3.54 -1.77 -7.49
CA GLY A 86 -4.95 -1.84 -7.90
C GLY A 86 -5.27 -0.89 -9.04
N SER A 87 -4.77 0.35 -8.96
CA SER A 87 -4.94 1.36 -10.01
C SER A 87 -4.26 0.96 -11.32
N LEU A 88 -3.04 0.42 -11.24
CA LEU A 88 -2.32 -0.12 -12.40
C LEU A 88 -3.07 -1.29 -13.05
N CYS A 89 -3.65 -2.18 -12.25
CA CYS A 89 -4.46 -3.28 -12.80
C CYS A 89 -5.68 -2.76 -13.56
N PHE A 90 -6.35 -1.70 -13.08
CA PHE A 90 -7.43 -1.07 -13.85
C PHE A 90 -6.94 -0.43 -15.14
N ARG A 91 -5.76 0.20 -15.13
CA ARG A 91 -5.16 0.75 -16.36
C ARG A 91 -4.91 -0.34 -17.39
N LEU A 92 -4.28 -1.43 -16.98
CA LEU A 92 -3.95 -2.56 -17.87
C LEU A 92 -5.20 -3.31 -18.35
N ALA A 93 -6.29 -3.26 -17.57
CA ALA A 93 -7.61 -3.79 -17.96
C ALA A 93 -8.45 -2.81 -18.81
N GLU A 94 -7.86 -1.70 -19.28
CA GLU A 94 -8.54 -0.66 -20.07
C GLU A 94 -9.77 -0.04 -19.35
N CYS A 95 -9.75 -0.06 -18.02
CA CYS A 95 -10.78 0.53 -17.16
C CYS A 95 -10.38 1.95 -16.72
N ASP A 96 -10.14 2.84 -17.69
CA ASP A 96 -9.47 4.13 -17.46
C ASP A 96 -10.16 5.02 -16.41
N ASP A 97 -11.50 5.09 -16.41
CA ASP A 97 -12.28 5.85 -15.40
C ASP A 97 -12.02 5.38 -13.96
N ARG A 98 -11.82 4.07 -13.78
CA ARG A 98 -11.52 3.49 -12.46
C ARG A 98 -10.07 3.74 -12.08
N CYS A 99 -9.14 3.58 -13.03
CA CYS A 99 -7.74 3.93 -12.85
C CYS A 99 -7.60 5.38 -12.38
N GLN A 100 -8.14 6.32 -13.16
CA GLN A 100 -8.07 7.76 -12.88
C GLN A 100 -8.63 8.08 -11.50
N ARG A 101 -9.85 7.63 -11.19
CA ARG A 101 -10.48 7.89 -9.88
C ARG A 101 -9.63 7.37 -8.71
N HIS A 102 -9.03 6.19 -8.87
CA HIS A 102 -8.20 5.61 -7.81
C HIS A 102 -6.82 6.29 -7.72
N CYS A 103 -6.21 6.70 -8.83
CA CYS A 103 -4.99 7.50 -8.77
C CYS A 103 -5.23 8.89 -8.16
N GLU A 104 -6.34 9.56 -8.46
CA GLU A 104 -6.71 10.82 -7.79
C GLU A 104 -6.84 10.64 -6.28
N GLN A 105 -7.49 9.56 -5.85
CA GLN A 105 -7.56 9.19 -4.43
C GLN A 105 -6.17 8.92 -3.83
N GLY A 106 -5.31 8.21 -4.55
CA GLY A 106 -3.95 7.88 -4.11
C GLY A 106 -3.09 9.12 -3.93
N VAL A 107 -3.16 10.07 -4.87
CA VAL A 107 -2.50 11.38 -4.78
C VAL A 107 -2.98 12.14 -3.56
N ALA A 108 -4.30 12.23 -3.34
CA ALA A 108 -4.86 12.94 -2.19
C ALA A 108 -4.38 12.31 -0.86
N ILE A 109 -4.48 10.98 -0.75
CA ILE A 109 -4.04 10.23 0.44
C ILE A 109 -2.56 10.46 0.73
N MET A 110 -1.70 10.40 -0.29
CA MET A 110 -0.26 10.58 -0.11
C MET A 110 0.15 12.02 0.14
N ALA A 111 -0.56 13.00 -0.43
CA ALA A 111 -0.34 14.40 -0.11
C ALA A 111 -0.67 14.68 1.37
N ASP A 112 -1.82 14.21 1.83
CA ASP A 112 -2.24 14.34 3.23
C ASP A 112 -1.25 13.63 4.17
N ALA A 113 -0.85 12.40 3.84
CA ALA A 113 0.11 11.63 4.64
C ALA A 113 1.50 12.30 4.67
N ARG A 114 2.01 12.80 3.54
CA ARG A 114 3.27 13.52 3.47
C ARG A 114 3.27 14.75 4.37
N ASP A 115 2.19 15.52 4.32
CA ASP A 115 2.12 16.80 5.04
C ASP A 115 1.81 16.61 6.54
N ALA A 116 1.24 15.47 6.94
CA ALA A 116 0.80 15.22 8.31
C ALA A 116 1.64 14.19 9.09
N LEU A 117 2.34 13.25 8.44
CA LEU A 117 2.98 12.09 9.09
C LEU A 117 4.50 12.03 8.94
N TYR A 118 5.09 12.76 7.99
CA TYR A 118 6.51 12.67 7.68
C TYR A 118 7.23 13.99 7.95
N ASP A 119 8.19 13.93 8.88
CA ASP A 119 9.07 15.05 9.21
C ASP A 119 10.49 14.87 8.64
N ASP A 120 10.84 13.64 8.25
CA ASP A 120 12.14 13.34 7.67
C ASP A 120 12.18 13.72 6.18
N PRO A 121 13.19 14.49 5.72
CA PRO A 121 13.27 14.91 4.32
C PRO A 121 13.30 13.77 3.30
N ALA A 122 13.84 12.59 3.66
CA ALA A 122 13.84 11.44 2.75
C ALA A 122 12.44 10.81 2.67
N GLU A 123 11.70 10.72 3.78
CA GLU A 123 10.30 10.29 3.78
C GLU A 123 9.40 11.25 2.98
N ILE A 124 9.63 12.57 3.11
CA ILE A 124 8.92 13.59 2.33
C ILE A 124 9.23 13.43 0.83
N GLY A 125 10.51 13.21 0.48
CA GLY A 125 10.94 12.94 -0.88
C GLY A 125 10.26 11.71 -1.48
N LEU A 126 10.21 10.61 -0.73
CA LEU A 126 9.51 9.40 -1.12
C LEU A 126 8.00 9.65 -1.30
N GLY A 127 7.40 10.48 -0.46
CA GLY A 127 6.00 10.92 -0.63
C GLY A 127 5.77 11.61 -1.98
N HIS A 128 6.70 12.45 -2.44
CA HIS A 128 6.62 13.06 -3.78
C HIS A 128 6.77 12.03 -4.90
N GLU A 129 7.68 11.05 -4.75
CA GLU A 129 7.87 9.97 -5.74
C GLU A 129 6.60 9.14 -5.90
N ILE A 130 5.98 8.71 -4.80
CA ILE A 130 4.75 7.92 -4.83
C ILE A 130 3.60 8.71 -5.45
N ILE A 131 3.48 10.01 -5.15
CA ILE A 131 2.51 10.88 -5.83
C ILE A 131 2.78 10.89 -7.35
N GLY A 132 4.04 11.00 -7.75
CA GLY A 132 4.46 10.89 -9.15
C GLY A 132 4.04 9.58 -9.81
N ASP A 133 4.20 8.45 -9.12
CA ASP A 133 3.79 7.14 -9.63
C ASP A 133 2.29 7.05 -9.90
N PHE A 134 1.45 7.58 -9.01
CA PHE A 134 0.00 7.64 -9.26
C PHE A 134 -0.34 8.51 -10.47
N ARG A 135 0.31 9.67 -10.61
CA ARG A 135 0.11 10.58 -11.76
C ARG A 135 0.54 9.92 -13.06
N LEU A 136 1.65 9.18 -13.05
CA LEU A 136 2.15 8.42 -14.19
C LEU A 136 1.17 7.32 -14.60
N VAL A 137 0.65 6.55 -13.63
CA VAL A 137 -0.31 5.46 -13.91
C VAL A 137 -1.60 5.97 -14.53
N ALA A 138 -2.08 7.13 -14.11
CA ALA A 138 -3.31 7.73 -14.65
C ALA A 138 -3.10 8.75 -15.77
N ASP A 139 -1.87 8.91 -16.24
CA ASP A 139 -1.54 9.75 -17.40
C ASP A 139 -1.92 11.23 -17.23
N PHE A 140 -1.86 11.76 -16.00
CA PHE A 140 -2.36 13.11 -15.70
C PHE A 140 -1.58 14.25 -16.36
N ASP A 141 -0.31 14.03 -16.69
CA ASP A 141 0.60 15.09 -17.13
C ASP A 141 1.00 14.96 -18.63
N ASN A 142 0.31 14.12 -19.42
CA ASN A 142 0.62 13.87 -20.84
C ASN A 142 -0.31 14.57 -21.86
N TYR A 143 -0.82 15.76 -21.54
CA TYR A 143 -1.63 16.59 -22.44
C TYR A 143 -1.01 17.97 -22.72
#